data_AF-A0A9D7KJA8-F1
#
_entry.id   AF-A0A9D7KJA8-F1
#
_cell.length_a   1.000
_cell.length_b   1.000
_cell.length_c   1.000
_cell.angle_alpha   90.00
_cell.angle_beta   90.00
_cell.angle_gamma   90.00
#
_symmetry.space_group_name_H-M   'P 1'
#
loop_
_entity.id
_entity.type
_entity.pdbx_description
1 polymer ?
#
loop_
_entity_poly.entity_id
_entity_poly.type
_entity_poly.pdbx_seq_one_letter_code
_entity_poly.pdbx_strand_id
1 'polypeptide(L)'
;MNKLLTIYAGNRHYFNIGIIVILAVVLLKVVYLDPKAQSEQEENFKTESRLRMYNLRSAQKAYFDKNERFSGNIDELLNFIRSLGIDSTLSPVKDSSDSGFSFRLLSNGKFVIDSLKFSPKVYLPYSFALDSTRVIDSVFTENGEFIRVDTSFTMGNRFKITDPSGYGSVGNLFFDALKYSASWE
;
A
#
# COMPACT_ATOMS: atom_id res chain seq x y z
N MET A 1 -57.10 5.05 -34.08
CA MET A 1 -56.53 4.23 -32.99
C MET A 1 -56.24 2.77 -33.38
N ASN A 2 -56.94 2.17 -34.36
CA ASN A 2 -56.80 0.74 -34.69
C ASN A 2 -55.62 0.37 -35.63
N LYS A 3 -55.06 1.31 -36.41
CA LYS A 3 -53.94 1.03 -37.32
C LYS A 3 -52.61 0.75 -36.61
N LEU A 4 -52.37 1.38 -35.45
CA LEU A 4 -51.18 1.13 -34.65
C LEU A 4 -51.21 -0.28 -34.03
N LEU A 5 -52.39 -0.74 -33.60
CA LEU A 5 -52.61 -2.08 -33.05
C LEU A 5 -52.41 -3.19 -34.09
N THR A 6 -52.82 -2.98 -35.35
CA THR A 6 -52.60 -3.97 -36.42
C THR A 6 -51.15 -4.05 -36.88
N ILE A 7 -50.41 -2.93 -36.87
CA ILE A 7 -48.95 -2.92 -37.14
C ILE A 7 -48.19 -3.62 -36.01
N TYR A 8 -48.63 -3.42 -34.76
CA TYR A 8 -48.06 -4.10 -33.59
C TYR A 8 -48.31 -5.61 -33.58
N ALA A 9 -49.46 -6.05 -34.10
CA ALA A 9 -49.79 -7.47 -34.20
C ALA A 9 -48.96 -8.23 -35.25
N GLY A 10 -48.64 -7.59 -36.38
CA GLY A 10 -47.81 -8.19 -37.44
C GLY A 10 -46.31 -8.19 -37.13
N ASN A 11 -45.81 -7.17 -36.43
CA ASN A 11 -44.37 -7.01 -36.13
C ASN A 11 -43.96 -7.47 -34.73
N ARG A 12 -44.85 -8.16 -33.99
CA ARG A 12 -44.62 -8.64 -32.62
C ARG A 12 -43.39 -9.55 -32.51
N HIS A 13 -43.12 -10.34 -33.55
CA HIS A 13 -41.93 -11.19 -33.64
C HIS A 13 -40.64 -10.38 -33.71
N TYR A 14 -40.58 -9.34 -34.53
CA TYR A 14 -39.40 -8.47 -34.63
C TYR A 14 -39.14 -7.69 -33.34
N PHE A 15 -40.20 -7.25 -32.67
CA PHE A 15 -40.08 -6.58 -31.36
C PHE A 15 -39.53 -7.53 -30.29
N ASN A 16 -40.04 -8.76 -30.22
CA ASN A 16 -39.54 -9.78 -29.29
C ASN A 16 -38.08 -10.17 -29.59
N ILE A 17 -37.71 -10.34 -30.86
CA ILE A 17 -36.33 -10.61 -31.26
C ILE A 17 -35.41 -9.45 -30.86
N GLY A 18 -35.84 -8.20 -31.06
CA GLY A 18 -35.11 -7.01 -30.62
C GLY A 18 -34.85 -7.01 -29.11
N ILE A 19 -35.88 -7.33 -28.31
CA ILE A 19 -35.73 -7.46 -26.85
C ILE A 19 -34.75 -8.58 -26.49
N ILE A 20 -34.87 -9.76 -27.12
CA ILE A 20 -33.98 -10.90 -26.86
C ILE A 20 -32.52 -10.54 -27.15
N VAL A 21 -32.26 -9.84 -28.27
CA VAL A 21 -30.91 -9.40 -28.64
C VAL A 21 -30.36 -8.39 -27.64
N ILE A 22 -31.16 -7.40 -27.21
CA ILE A 22 -30.76 -6.42 -26.20
C ILE A 22 -30.45 -7.13 -24.87
N LEU A 23 -31.31 -8.07 -24.45
CA LEU A 23 -31.11 -8.84 -23.22
C LEU A 23 -29.82 -9.69 -23.30
N ALA A 24 -29.55 -10.31 -24.44
CA ALA A 24 -28.34 -11.10 -24.66
C ALA A 24 -27.07 -10.24 -24.54
N VAL A 25 -27.06 -9.01 -25.08
CA VAL A 25 -25.94 -8.07 -24.93
C VAL A 25 -25.74 -7.65 -23.49
N VAL A 26 -26.82 -7.36 -22.76
CA VAL A 26 -26.75 -7.01 -21.33
C VAL A 26 -26.20 -8.17 -20.50
N LEU A 27 -26.65 -9.40 -20.76
CA LEU A 27 -26.14 -10.59 -20.07
C LEU A 27 -24.66 -10.83 -20.37
N LEU A 28 -24.22 -10.65 -21.62
CA LEU A 28 -22.81 -10.80 -21.99
C LEU A 28 -21.93 -9.77 -21.27
N LYS A 29 -22.41 -8.53 -21.14
CA LYS A 29 -21.72 -7.47 -20.37
C LYS A 29 -21.55 -7.86 -18.90
N VAL A 30 -22.63 -8.28 -18.25
CA VAL A 30 -22.64 -8.63 -16.81
C VAL A 30 -21.81 -9.87 -16.53
N VAL A 31 -21.87 -10.89 -17.41
CA VAL A 31 -21.19 -12.17 -17.18
C VAL A 31 -19.69 -12.09 -17.48
N TYR A 32 -19.25 -11.26 -18.44
CA TYR A 32 -17.86 -11.29 -18.91
C TYR A 32 -17.11 -9.97 -18.70
N LEU A 33 -17.71 -8.83 -19.03
CA LEU A 33 -17.00 -7.54 -19.03
C LEU A 33 -16.79 -7.02 -17.59
N ASP A 34 -17.86 -7.03 -16.80
CA ASP A 34 -17.84 -6.50 -15.43
C ASP A 34 -16.89 -7.28 -14.49
N PRO A 35 -16.90 -8.64 -14.44
CA PRO A 35 -15.98 -9.37 -13.58
C PRO A 35 -14.53 -9.25 -14.02
N LYS A 36 -14.28 -9.18 -15.35
CA LYS A 36 -12.92 -8.99 -15.87
C LYS A 36 -12.37 -7.62 -15.47
N ALA A 37 -13.17 -6.56 -15.61
CA ALA A 37 -12.77 -5.21 -15.23
C ALA A 37 -12.48 -5.10 -13.72
N GLN A 38 -13.28 -5.76 -12.87
CA GLN A 38 -13.03 -5.77 -11.43
C GLN A 38 -11.74 -6.53 -11.08
N SER A 39 -11.47 -7.66 -11.72
CA SER A 39 -10.25 -8.43 -11.51
C SER A 39 -9.00 -7.64 -11.90
N GLU A 40 -9.02 -6.99 -13.07
CA GLU A 40 -7.91 -6.15 -13.54
C GLU A 40 -7.66 -4.96 -12.61
N GLN A 41 -8.72 -4.31 -12.13
CA GLN A 41 -8.59 -3.24 -11.14
C GLN A 41 -7.96 -3.72 -9.83
N GLU A 42 -8.39 -4.89 -9.33
CA GLU A 42 -7.84 -5.46 -8.10
C GLU A 42 -6.36 -5.84 -8.25
N GLU A 43 -5.97 -6.38 -9.40
CA GLU A 43 -4.56 -6.67 -9.72
C GLU A 43 -3.73 -5.38 -9.83
N ASN A 44 -4.28 -4.33 -10.43
CA ASN A 44 -3.62 -3.03 -10.51
C ASN A 44 -3.38 -2.42 -9.12
N PHE A 45 -4.39 -2.46 -8.23
CA PHE A 45 -4.22 -1.96 -6.86
C PHE A 45 -3.20 -2.79 -6.08
N LYS A 46 -3.24 -4.11 -6.22
CA LYS A 46 -2.30 -5.03 -5.57
C LYS A 46 -0.87 -4.80 -6.04
N THR A 47 -0.65 -4.66 -7.34
CA THR A 47 0.69 -4.41 -7.91
C THR A 47 1.22 -3.04 -7.49
N GLU A 48 0.39 -2.00 -7.53
CA GLU A 48 0.77 -0.66 -7.11
C GLU A 48 1.09 -0.59 -5.61
N SER A 49 0.28 -1.22 -4.75
CA SER A 49 0.57 -1.32 -3.32
C SER A 49 1.92 -1.99 -3.06
N ARG A 50 2.20 -3.10 -3.73
CA ARG A 50 3.47 -3.82 -3.58
C ARG A 50 4.66 -2.99 -4.03
N LEU A 51 4.53 -2.20 -5.10
CA LEU A 51 5.57 -1.27 -5.55
C LEU A 51 5.81 -0.16 -4.51
N ARG A 52 4.75 0.44 -3.96
CA ARG A 52 4.87 1.44 -2.89
C ARG A 52 5.55 0.86 -1.65
N MET A 53 5.15 -0.33 -1.24
CA MET A 53 5.78 -1.02 -0.10
C MET A 53 7.22 -1.44 -0.35
N TYR A 54 7.55 -1.85 -1.58
CA TYR A 54 8.93 -2.11 -1.97
C TYR A 54 9.80 -0.86 -1.81
N ASN A 55 9.27 0.31 -2.21
CA ASN A 55 9.95 1.59 -2.05
C ASN A 55 10.04 2.03 -0.58
N LEU A 56 9.03 1.74 0.24
CA LEU A 56 9.11 1.96 1.69
C LEU A 56 10.15 1.05 2.34
N ARG A 57 10.28 -0.20 1.88
CA ARG A 57 11.34 -1.13 2.33
C ARG A 57 12.73 -0.58 2.02
N SER A 58 12.96 -0.17 0.77
CA SER A 58 14.26 0.39 0.36
C SER A 58 14.58 1.68 1.13
N ALA A 59 13.58 2.53 1.34
CA ALA A 59 13.75 3.73 2.15
C ALA A 59 14.11 3.43 3.62
N GLN A 60 13.45 2.45 4.24
CA GLN A 60 13.76 2.05 5.62
C GLN A 60 15.18 1.50 5.75
N LYS A 61 15.64 0.73 4.76
CA LYS A 61 17.03 0.26 4.73
C LYS A 61 18.00 1.45 4.60
N ALA A 62 17.80 2.34 3.63
CA ALA A 62 18.66 3.51 3.44
C ALA A 62 18.68 4.44 4.68
N TYR A 63 17.56 4.54 5.40
CA TYR A 63 17.50 5.27 6.66
C TYR A 63 18.28 4.55 7.78
N PHE A 64 18.17 3.22 7.86
CA PHE A 64 18.93 2.40 8.80
C PHE A 64 20.44 2.48 8.55
N ASP A 65 20.88 2.43 7.30
CA ASP A 65 22.30 2.51 6.93
C ASP A 65 22.93 3.85 7.35
N LYS A 66 22.13 4.92 7.46
CA LYS A 66 22.59 6.26 7.89
C LYS A 66 22.47 6.49 9.40
N ASN A 67 21.39 6.02 10.02
CA ASN A 67 21.01 6.38 11.39
C ASN A 67 21.11 5.21 12.39
N GLU A 68 21.48 4.02 11.93
CA GLU A 68 21.57 2.76 12.69
C GLU A 68 20.26 2.34 13.40
N ARG A 69 19.14 2.95 13.00
CA ARG A 69 17.80 2.73 13.57
C ARG A 69 16.74 2.77 12.48
N PHE A 70 15.60 2.11 12.70
CA PHE A 70 14.44 2.21 11.81
C PHE A 70 13.59 3.43 12.11
N SER A 71 12.92 3.97 11.08
CA SER A 71 11.95 5.04 11.27
C SER A 71 10.59 4.46 11.68
N GLY A 72 10.03 4.97 12.78
CA GLY A 72 8.69 4.60 13.26
C GLY A 72 7.58 5.49 12.70
N ASN A 73 7.95 6.56 12.00
CA ASN A 73 7.01 7.52 11.45
C ASN A 73 7.20 7.65 9.94
N ILE A 74 6.12 7.46 9.20
CA ILE A 74 6.12 7.61 7.74
C ILE A 74 6.55 9.02 7.32
N ASP A 75 6.15 10.06 8.03
CA ASP A 75 6.49 11.44 7.66
C ASP A 75 7.99 11.73 7.82
N GLU A 76 8.61 11.16 8.87
CA GLU A 76 10.08 11.24 9.05
C GLU A 76 10.80 10.52 7.92
N LEU A 77 10.32 9.34 7.53
CA LEU A 77 10.88 8.57 6.42
C LEU A 77 10.76 9.32 5.09
N LEU A 78 9.60 9.92 4.81
CA LEU A 78 9.39 10.70 3.58
C LEU A 78 10.26 11.95 3.53
N ASN A 79 10.42 12.65 4.66
CA ASN A 79 11.35 13.79 4.76
C ASN A 79 12.79 13.36 4.49
N PHE A 80 13.20 12.19 4.97
CA PHE A 80 14.50 11.62 4.65
C PHE A 80 14.64 11.36 3.14
N ILE A 81 13.67 10.73 2.50
CA ILE A 81 13.69 10.48 1.04
C ILE A 81 13.79 11.80 0.27
N ARG A 82 13.04 12.84 0.67
CA ARG A 82 13.14 14.18 0.05
C ARG A 82 14.54 14.78 0.22
N SER A 83 15.17 14.60 1.37
CA SER A 83 16.53 15.09 1.62
C SER A 83 17.60 14.42 0.74
N LEU A 84 17.33 13.22 0.24
CA LEU A 84 18.21 12.51 -0.69
C LEU A 84 18.15 13.07 -2.12
N GLY A 85 17.22 14.00 -2.41
CA GLY A 85 17.09 14.60 -3.73
C GLY A 85 16.68 13.61 -4.83
N ILE A 86 15.96 12.54 -4.46
CA ILE A 86 15.47 11.53 -5.42
C ILE A 86 14.35 12.17 -6.24
N ASP A 87 14.69 12.65 -7.43
CA ASP A 87 13.74 13.32 -8.32
C ASP A 87 12.77 12.32 -8.99
N SER A 88 11.62 12.84 -9.44
CA SER A 88 10.51 12.04 -10.02
C SER A 88 10.87 11.23 -11.28
N THR A 89 12.02 11.53 -11.87
CA THR A 89 12.67 10.81 -12.97
C THR A 89 13.87 10.04 -12.41
N LEU A 90 13.65 8.79 -12.00
CA LEU A 90 14.69 7.97 -11.36
C LEU A 90 15.89 7.79 -12.30
N SER A 91 16.95 8.57 -12.10
CA SER A 91 18.29 7.96 -12.13
C SER A 91 18.26 6.96 -10.98
N PRO A 92 18.42 5.65 -11.23
CA PRO A 92 18.55 4.71 -10.12
C PRO A 92 19.60 5.31 -9.20
N VAL A 93 19.28 5.45 -7.91
CA VAL A 93 20.33 5.61 -6.91
C VAL A 93 21.18 4.36 -7.09
N LYS A 94 22.23 4.51 -7.91
CA LYS A 94 23.22 3.48 -8.12
C LYS A 94 23.94 3.47 -6.80
N ASP A 95 23.63 2.46 -6.00
CA ASP A 95 24.43 2.09 -4.86
C ASP A 95 25.88 2.04 -5.34
N SER A 96 26.65 3.04 -4.94
CA SER A 96 28.09 2.95 -4.96
C SER A 96 28.42 1.83 -3.97
N SER A 97 28.85 0.70 -4.53
CA SER A 97 29.31 -0.53 -3.87
C SER A 97 28.26 -1.39 -3.16
N ASP A 98 27.90 -2.46 -3.86
CA ASP A 98 27.44 -3.77 -3.39
C ASP A 98 26.26 -3.87 -2.41
N SER A 99 25.17 -4.46 -2.94
CA SER A 99 24.04 -5.06 -2.24
C SER A 99 22.98 -4.12 -1.64
N GLY A 100 22.09 -3.59 -2.49
CA GLY A 100 20.68 -3.99 -2.40
C GLY A 100 19.63 -2.89 -2.23
N PHE A 101 18.64 -2.95 -3.14
CA PHE A 101 17.35 -2.25 -3.21
C PHE A 101 17.37 -0.83 -3.78
N SER A 102 17.16 -0.72 -5.10
CA SER A 102 16.89 0.54 -5.81
C SER A 102 15.41 0.88 -5.82
N PHE A 103 15.03 2.15 -5.74
CA PHE A 103 13.64 2.58 -5.89
C PHE A 103 13.05 2.15 -7.25
N ARG A 104 11.79 1.72 -7.24
CA ARG A 104 11.03 1.33 -8.43
C ARG A 104 10.02 2.41 -8.80
N LEU A 105 9.82 2.60 -10.11
CA LEU A 105 8.74 3.43 -10.63
C LEU A 105 7.38 2.84 -10.25
N LEU A 106 6.40 3.71 -10.03
CA LEU A 106 5.01 3.30 -9.84
C LEU A 106 4.38 2.87 -11.18
N SER A 107 3.16 2.33 -11.14
CA SER A 107 2.37 1.94 -12.33
C SER A 107 2.20 3.08 -13.34
N ASN A 108 2.21 4.33 -12.89
CA ASN A 108 2.11 5.54 -13.72
C ASN A 108 3.44 6.00 -14.35
N GLY A 109 4.53 5.24 -14.15
CA GLY A 109 5.85 5.54 -14.70
C GLY A 109 6.60 6.69 -14.02
N LYS A 110 6.08 7.24 -12.91
CA LYS A 110 6.73 8.30 -12.12
C LYS A 110 6.97 7.82 -10.70
N PHE A 111 8.04 8.31 -10.08
CA PHE A 111 8.25 8.15 -8.65
C PHE A 111 7.71 9.39 -7.92
N VAL A 112 6.65 9.21 -7.13
CA VAL A 112 6.04 10.29 -6.35
C VAL A 112 6.13 9.93 -4.87
N ILE A 113 6.95 10.67 -4.13
CA ILE A 113 7.22 10.42 -2.72
C ILE A 113 5.91 10.45 -1.90
N ASP A 114 5.06 11.43 -2.15
CA ASP A 114 3.81 11.61 -1.39
C ASP A 114 2.82 10.45 -1.59
N SER A 115 2.93 9.73 -2.72
CA SER A 115 2.09 8.56 -2.99
C SER A 115 2.44 7.36 -2.12
N LEU A 116 3.63 7.33 -1.52
CA LEU A 116 4.04 6.28 -0.58
C LEU A 116 3.31 6.37 0.76
N LYS A 117 2.64 7.49 1.05
CA LYS A 117 1.96 7.68 2.33
C LYS A 117 0.71 6.82 2.48
N PHE A 118 -0.03 6.63 1.39
CA PHE A 118 -1.37 6.05 1.41
C PHE A 118 -1.47 4.80 0.53
N SER A 119 -2.34 3.87 0.94
CA SER A 119 -2.72 2.71 0.13
C SER A 119 -3.58 3.13 -1.06
N PRO A 120 -3.32 2.64 -2.29
CA PRO A 120 -4.04 3.05 -3.50
C PRO A 120 -5.54 2.70 -3.48
N LYS A 121 -5.94 1.61 -2.80
CA LYS A 121 -7.35 1.16 -2.75
C LYS A 121 -8.19 1.89 -1.70
N VAL A 122 -7.71 1.89 -0.44
CA VAL A 122 -8.50 2.39 0.71
C VAL A 122 -8.11 3.82 1.09
N TYR A 123 -7.00 4.34 0.54
CA TYR A 123 -6.44 5.66 0.86
C TYR A 123 -6.14 5.86 2.35
N LEU A 124 -5.92 4.76 3.07
CA LEU A 124 -5.47 4.77 4.45
C LEU A 124 -3.94 4.69 4.50
N PRO A 125 -3.31 5.30 5.53
CA PRO A 125 -1.86 5.22 5.69
C PRO A 125 -1.41 3.79 6.01
N TYR A 126 -0.20 3.45 5.59
CA TYR A 126 0.42 2.18 5.95
C TYR A 126 0.71 2.14 7.45
N SER A 127 0.50 0.98 8.08
CA SER A 127 0.81 0.83 9.50
C SER A 127 2.28 0.48 9.68
N PHE A 128 2.98 1.25 10.52
CA PHE A 128 4.37 1.01 10.90
C PHE A 128 4.41 0.51 12.33
N ALA A 129 4.97 -0.67 12.53
CA ALA A 129 5.28 -1.21 13.84
C ALA A 129 6.79 -1.33 13.98
N LEU A 130 7.32 -0.85 15.10
CA LEU A 130 8.71 -1.03 15.49
C LEU A 130 8.79 -1.93 16.70
N ASP A 131 9.87 -2.70 16.78
CA ASP A 131 10.28 -3.30 18.03
C ASP A 131 10.78 -2.17 18.94
N SER A 132 10.12 -1.94 20.05
CA SER A 132 10.52 -0.93 21.04
C SER A 132 10.17 -1.40 22.43
N THR A 133 11.07 -1.17 23.36
CA THR A 133 10.85 -1.44 24.77
C THR A 133 10.67 -0.12 25.50
N ARG A 134 9.61 -0.05 26.31
CA ARG A 134 9.32 1.09 27.16
C ARG A 134 9.45 0.65 28.60
N VAL A 135 10.40 1.22 29.33
CA VAL A 135 10.53 1.01 30.78
C VAL A 135 10.04 2.25 31.49
N ILE A 136 9.12 2.07 32.43
CA ILE A 136 8.53 3.14 33.23
C ILE A 136 8.96 2.87 34.67
N ASP A 137 9.71 3.80 35.24
CA ASP A 137 10.16 3.75 36.62
C ASP A 137 9.58 4.93 37.40
N SER A 138 9.19 4.70 38.64
CA SER A 138 8.65 5.75 39.52
C SER A 138 9.68 6.03 40.59
N VAL A 139 10.20 7.25 40.60
CA VAL A 139 11.20 7.68 41.57
C VAL A 139 10.49 8.20 42.81
N PHE A 140 10.79 7.59 43.95
CA PHE A 140 10.28 7.98 45.26
C PHE A 140 11.41 8.53 46.13
N THR A 141 11.09 9.45 47.03
CA THR A 141 11.98 9.91 48.10
C THR A 141 12.21 8.79 49.11
N GLU A 142 13.28 8.84 49.92
CA GLU A 142 13.51 7.88 51.02
C GLU A 142 12.31 7.75 51.98
N ASN A 143 11.51 8.81 52.11
CA ASN A 143 10.29 8.85 52.90
C ASN A 143 9.03 8.30 52.19
N GLY A 144 9.15 7.79 50.97
CA GLY A 144 8.05 7.23 50.18
C GLY A 144 7.19 8.25 49.42
N GLU A 145 7.56 9.53 49.41
CA GLU A 145 6.87 10.55 48.60
C GLU A 145 7.20 10.40 47.12
N PHE A 146 6.18 10.51 46.27
CA PHE A 146 6.35 10.45 44.81
C PHE A 146 7.03 11.72 44.30
N ILE A 147 8.14 11.56 43.56
CA ILE A 147 8.86 12.68 42.94
C ILE A 147 8.48 12.81 41.48
N ARG A 148 8.70 11.74 40.70
CA ARG A 148 8.52 11.74 39.24
C ARG A 148 8.43 10.34 38.67
N VAL A 149 7.87 10.25 37.46
CA VAL A 149 7.98 9.05 36.62
C VAL A 149 9.09 9.27 35.59
N ASP A 150 10.08 8.38 35.58
CA ASP A 150 11.07 8.27 34.52
C ASP A 150 10.58 7.28 33.48
N THR A 151 10.60 7.68 32.20
CA THR A 151 10.29 6.78 31.09
C THR A 151 11.52 6.71 30.18
N SER A 152 12.09 5.52 30.01
CA SER A 152 13.11 5.26 29.00
C SER A 152 12.51 4.50 27.81
N PHE A 153 12.89 4.91 26.60
CA PHE A 153 12.43 4.31 25.35
C PHE A 153 13.65 3.79 24.60
N THR A 154 13.74 2.47 24.43
CA THR A 154 14.80 1.85 23.63
C THR A 154 14.16 1.35 22.34
N MET A 155 14.53 1.99 21.22
CA MET A 155 14.13 1.52 19.89
C MET A 155 14.99 0.30 19.51
N GLY A 156 14.32 -0.78 19.10
CA GLY A 156 14.95 -1.98 18.58
C GLY A 156 15.27 -1.88 17.08
N ASN A 157 15.83 -2.97 16.55
CA ASN A 157 16.35 -3.06 15.17
C ASN A 157 15.41 -3.77 14.20
N ARG A 158 14.11 -3.85 14.51
CA ARG A 158 13.11 -4.56 13.72
C ARG A 158 11.92 -3.67 13.41
N PHE A 159 11.36 -3.87 12.23
CA PHE A 159 10.20 -3.12 11.76
C PHE A 159 9.24 -4.04 11.01
N LYS A 160 7.98 -3.63 10.96
CA LYS A 160 6.95 -4.25 10.14
C LYS A 160 6.05 -3.17 9.54
N ILE A 161 5.86 -3.24 8.23
CA ILE A 161 4.94 -2.37 7.48
C ILE A 161 3.79 -3.24 7.00
N THR A 162 2.55 -2.84 7.24
CA THR A 162 1.37 -3.57 6.74
C THR A 162 0.46 -2.70 5.90
N ASP A 163 -0.14 -3.31 4.87
CA ASP A 163 -1.12 -2.65 4.03
C ASP A 163 -2.49 -2.70 4.72
N PRO A 164 -3.18 -1.57 4.92
CA PRO A 164 -4.56 -1.58 5.42
C PRO A 164 -5.52 -2.34 4.50
N SER A 165 -5.21 -2.47 3.21
CA SER A 165 -6.03 -3.20 2.24
C SER A 165 -5.80 -4.71 2.22
N GLY A 166 -4.80 -5.22 2.95
CA GLY A 166 -4.51 -6.66 3.01
C GLY A 166 -3.65 -7.22 1.87
N TYR A 167 -3.05 -6.37 1.01
CA TYR A 167 -2.20 -6.83 -0.11
C TYR A 167 -0.82 -7.36 0.27
N GLY A 168 -0.43 -7.21 1.54
CA GLY A 168 0.76 -7.82 2.10
C GLY A 168 1.34 -7.05 3.29
N SER A 169 2.51 -7.53 3.73
CA SER A 169 3.34 -6.87 4.73
C SER A 169 4.81 -7.01 4.39
N VAL A 170 5.62 -6.05 4.83
CA VAL A 170 7.07 -6.09 4.75
C VAL A 170 7.66 -6.11 6.15
N GLY A 171 8.66 -6.97 6.36
CA GLY A 171 9.39 -7.06 7.61
C GLY A 171 8.70 -7.89 8.68
N ASN A 172 9.43 -8.14 9.76
CA ASN A 172 8.99 -8.99 10.85
C ASN A 172 9.55 -8.46 12.18
N LEU A 173 8.74 -8.51 13.24
CA LEU A 173 9.13 -8.10 14.59
C LEU A 173 9.79 -9.22 15.39
N PHE A 174 9.64 -10.48 14.96
CA PHE A 174 10.05 -11.64 15.73
C PHE A 174 11.34 -12.29 15.21
N PHE A 175 11.55 -12.29 13.89
CA PHE A 175 12.66 -13.01 13.26
C PHE A 175 13.58 -12.05 12.48
N ASP A 176 14.86 -12.02 12.86
CA ASP A 176 15.87 -11.15 12.23
C ASP A 176 16.11 -11.51 10.76
N ALA A 177 16.04 -12.80 10.41
CA ALA A 177 16.20 -13.28 9.04
C ALA A 177 15.12 -12.72 8.08
N LEU A 178 13.95 -12.34 8.60
CA LEU A 178 12.80 -11.86 7.82
C LEU A 178 12.62 -10.34 7.89
N LYS A 179 13.61 -9.62 8.42
CA LYS A 179 13.60 -8.16 8.59
C LYS A 179 13.27 -7.38 7.32
N TYR A 180 13.75 -7.83 6.16
CA TYR A 180 13.48 -7.20 4.86
C TYR A 180 12.60 -8.06 3.94
N SER A 181 12.06 -9.17 4.43
CA SER A 181 11.22 -10.05 3.61
C SER A 181 9.86 -9.40 3.34
N ALA A 182 9.39 -9.50 2.11
CA ALA A 182 8.02 -9.16 1.76
C ALA A 182 7.15 -10.41 1.78
N SER A 183 5.92 -10.31 2.26
CA SER A 183 5.01 -11.46 2.42
C SER A 183 4.52 -12.09 1.11
N TRP A 184 4.91 -11.51 -0.04
CA TRP A 184 4.49 -11.94 -1.38
C TRP A 184 5.68 -12.35 -2.27
N GLU A 185 6.89 -12.29 -1.73
CA GLU A 185 8.09 -12.88 -2.32
C GLU A 185 8.20 -14.34 -1.87
#